data_AF-A0A7V5YTV0-F1
#
_entry.id   AF-A0A7V5YTV0-F1
#
_cell.length_a   1.000
_cell.length_b   1.000
_cell.length_c   1.000
_cell.angle_alpha   90.00
_cell.angle_beta   90.00
_cell.angle_gamma   90.00
#
_symmetry.space_group_name_H-M   'P 1'
#
loop_
_entity.id
_entity.type
_entity.pdbx_description
1 polymer ?
#
loop_
_entity_poly.entity_id
_entity_poly.type
_entity_poly.pdbx_seq_one_letter_code
_entity_poly.pdbx_strand_id
1 'polypeptide(L)'
;MQRGSVLVAMFWLATVGLPGADTGQQRPQPEIVEQIIAKVNSDVITQMELERSRQLLRQELERQGLKGEALEREFAEREKDLLRDRIDHLLLVQRANELNINVDQEVNKYLSRLMLDFKIADQDKLADFVRQQTGMSFEDFKDEIKKNLLTQRVLSQEVAIRIAISREEARRYYEEHKDEFIRDERVFLQEIFISTQGKEGEELAKAEKLAKELVERARRGEKFEELARKHSDAVTASNGGDLGGWRKGELKKEIEDLIWDKEKGYVTDPIPTGNGWLILKVVAHHAAGLAAFEEVENEIMARLFEPRYQPKIREYLTELRQRAYLQIKPGYVDTAAAPGKDTTWLDPAALTPETVTREEVLSRPRRKRLLWLIPIPGTKSQPKSTSR
;
A
#
# COMPACT_ATOMS: atom_id res chain seq x y z
N MET A 1 10.40 76.46 0.07
CA MET A 1 10.80 76.23 -1.33
C MET A 1 10.03 75.01 -1.80
N GLN A 2 8.79 75.05 -2.30
CA GLN A 2 8.11 75.82 -3.35
C GLN A 2 8.51 75.42 -4.78
N ARG A 3 7.51 74.87 -5.50
CA ARG A 3 7.21 74.79 -6.96
C ARG A 3 6.67 73.38 -7.27
N GLY A 4 5.50 73.15 -7.88
CA GLY A 4 4.61 74.03 -8.64
C GLY A 4 4.54 73.61 -10.11
N SER A 5 3.51 72.81 -10.44
CA SER A 5 2.70 72.74 -11.68
C SER A 5 3.30 72.65 -13.10
N VAL A 6 2.88 71.59 -13.82
CA VAL A 6 2.18 71.51 -15.13
C VAL A 6 2.50 72.51 -16.27
N LEU A 7 2.84 71.98 -17.48
CA LEU A 7 2.17 72.19 -18.80
C LEU A 7 2.97 71.46 -19.93
N VAL A 8 2.39 70.48 -20.66
CA VAL A 8 1.75 70.52 -22.01
C VAL A 8 2.69 70.45 -23.24
N ALA A 9 2.56 69.32 -23.96
CA ALA A 9 2.57 69.01 -25.40
C ALA A 9 3.54 69.66 -26.41
N MET A 10 4.20 68.81 -27.24
CA MET A 10 4.03 68.80 -28.70
C MET A 10 4.64 67.56 -29.39
N PHE A 11 3.92 67.08 -30.41
CA PHE A 11 4.24 65.97 -31.31
C PHE A 11 5.39 66.29 -32.28
N TRP A 12 6.20 65.29 -32.63
CA TRP A 12 6.86 65.18 -33.96
C TRP A 12 6.90 63.72 -34.41
N LEU A 13 6.44 63.46 -35.64
CA LEU A 13 6.55 62.19 -36.35
C LEU A 13 8.01 61.89 -36.72
N ALA A 14 8.45 60.65 -36.55
CA ALA A 14 9.52 60.07 -37.35
C ALA A 14 9.25 58.58 -37.63
N THR A 15 9.16 58.28 -38.91
CA THR A 15 9.03 56.96 -39.55
C THR A 15 10.12 55.98 -39.11
N VAL A 16 9.72 54.82 -38.56
CA VAL A 16 10.62 53.70 -38.26
C VAL A 16 10.63 52.73 -39.43
N GLY A 17 11.77 52.62 -40.10
CA GLY A 17 12.09 51.54 -41.03
C GLY A 17 12.50 50.28 -40.27
N LEU A 18 11.99 49.14 -40.71
CA LEU A 18 12.44 47.81 -40.27
C LEU A 18 13.80 47.46 -40.91
N PRO A 19 14.71 46.87 -40.14
CA PRO A 19 15.41 45.69 -40.62
C PRO A 19 15.34 44.54 -39.60
N GLY A 20 15.09 43.34 -40.14
CA GLY A 20 15.05 42.11 -39.38
C GLY A 20 16.40 41.76 -38.77
N ALA A 21 16.38 41.44 -37.48
CA ALA A 21 17.45 40.72 -36.80
C ALA A 21 16.94 39.30 -36.54
N ASP A 22 17.55 38.35 -37.24
CA ASP A 22 17.49 36.93 -36.97
C ASP A 22 18.22 36.68 -35.63
N THR A 23 17.48 36.76 -34.53
CA THR A 23 17.95 36.28 -33.24
C THR A 23 17.59 34.80 -33.14
N GLY A 24 18.61 33.96 -33.29
CA GLY A 24 18.54 32.54 -32.94
C GLY A 24 18.19 32.37 -31.46
N GLN A 25 16.90 32.44 -31.15
CA GLN A 25 16.36 31.93 -29.91
C GLN A 25 16.48 30.40 -29.99
N GLN A 26 17.49 29.86 -29.30
CA GLN A 26 17.43 28.48 -28.82
C GLN A 26 16.09 28.35 -28.10
N ARG A 27 15.15 27.66 -28.77
CA ARG A 27 13.89 27.25 -28.14
C ARG A 27 14.31 26.52 -26.86
N PRO A 28 13.82 26.90 -25.68
CA PRO A 28 14.08 26.11 -24.48
C PRO A 28 13.68 24.69 -24.82
N GLN A 29 14.64 23.76 -24.70
CA GLN A 29 14.31 22.34 -24.82
C GLN A 29 13.18 22.08 -23.82
N PRO A 30 12.09 21.42 -24.22
CA PRO A 30 11.02 21.13 -23.28
C PRO A 30 11.65 20.42 -22.09
N GLU A 31 11.52 21.00 -20.91
CA GLU A 31 11.93 20.38 -19.66
C GLU A 31 11.12 19.09 -19.57
N ILE A 32 11.76 17.95 -19.84
CA ILE A 32 11.11 16.64 -19.75
C ILE A 32 10.95 16.37 -18.26
N VAL A 33 9.84 16.83 -17.68
CA VAL A 33 9.55 16.73 -16.24
C VAL A 33 9.40 15.26 -15.80
N GLU A 34 9.13 14.34 -16.73
CA GLU A 34 8.93 12.92 -16.45
C GLU A 34 9.81 12.04 -17.33
N GLN A 35 11.01 11.71 -16.85
CA GLN A 35 11.86 10.73 -17.51
C GLN A 35 11.38 9.32 -17.19
N ILE A 36 11.08 8.53 -18.22
CA ILE A 36 10.84 7.08 -18.08
C ILE A 36 12.18 6.38 -17.86
N ILE A 37 12.25 5.56 -16.81
CA ILE A 37 13.46 4.82 -16.42
C ILE A 37 13.30 3.32 -16.62
N ALA A 38 12.07 2.80 -16.60
CA ALA A 38 11.77 1.43 -16.98
C ALA A 38 10.42 1.33 -17.67
N LYS A 39 10.31 0.41 -18.63
CA LYS A 39 9.04 0.00 -19.26
C LYS A 39 8.71 -1.42 -18.79
N VAL A 40 7.48 -1.63 -18.35
CA VAL A 40 6.98 -2.90 -17.82
C VAL A 40 5.65 -3.22 -18.50
N ASN A 41 5.68 -4.07 -19.52
CA ASN A 41 4.56 -4.29 -20.43
C ASN A 41 4.07 -2.98 -21.05
N SER A 42 2.80 -2.61 -20.79
CA SER A 42 2.19 -1.35 -21.25
C SER A 42 2.45 -0.17 -20.32
N ASP A 43 2.95 -0.42 -19.11
CA ASP A 43 3.14 0.60 -18.08
C ASP A 43 4.60 1.03 -18.00
N VAL A 44 4.84 2.16 -17.33
CA VAL A 44 6.16 2.76 -17.20
C VAL A 44 6.44 3.14 -15.76
N ILE A 45 7.71 3.07 -15.38
CA ILE A 45 8.22 3.61 -14.12
C ILE A 45 9.00 4.86 -14.47
N THR A 46 8.68 5.96 -13.78
CA THR A 46 9.32 7.26 -14.00
C THR A 46 10.38 7.55 -12.94
N GLN A 47 11.29 8.45 -13.25
CA GLN A 47 12.30 8.93 -12.31
C GLN A 47 11.65 9.57 -11.07
N MET A 48 10.51 10.27 -11.25
CA MET A 48 9.78 10.90 -10.14
C MET A 48 9.23 9.87 -9.17
N GLU A 49 8.69 8.74 -9.67
CA GLU A 49 8.22 7.65 -8.82
C GLU A 49 9.35 7.00 -8.02
N LEU A 50 10.52 6.83 -8.64
CA LEU A 50 11.68 6.26 -7.94
C LEU A 50 12.21 7.22 -6.87
N GLU A 51 12.27 8.53 -7.16
CA GLU A 51 12.68 9.55 -6.19
C GLU A 51 11.71 9.63 -5.01
N ARG A 52 10.41 9.54 -5.29
CA ARG A 52 9.40 9.44 -4.23
C ARG A 52 9.63 8.21 -3.35
N SER A 53 9.94 7.07 -3.97
CA SER A 53 10.24 5.82 -3.23
C SER A 53 11.48 5.97 -2.35
N ARG A 54 12.53 6.67 -2.83
CA ARG A 54 13.72 7.02 -2.05
C ARG A 54 13.36 7.89 -0.83
N GLN A 55 12.56 8.94 -1.03
CA GLN A 55 12.14 9.81 0.06
C GLN A 55 11.35 9.06 1.14
N LEU A 56 10.40 8.23 0.73
CA LEU A 56 9.60 7.40 1.65
C LEU A 56 10.47 6.40 2.43
N LEU A 57 11.42 5.74 1.75
CA LEU A 57 12.36 4.83 2.39
C LEU A 57 13.18 5.55 3.47
N ARG A 58 13.70 6.74 3.17
CA ARG A 58 14.47 7.52 4.15
C ARG A 58 13.61 7.91 5.36
N GLN A 59 12.39 8.43 5.13
CA GLN A 59 11.47 8.80 6.21
C GLN A 59 11.13 7.61 7.11
N GLU A 60 10.93 6.43 6.52
CA GLU A 60 10.67 5.21 7.29
C GLU A 60 11.86 4.83 8.18
N LEU A 61 13.08 4.85 7.65
CA LEU A 61 14.29 4.56 8.41
C LEU A 61 14.53 5.58 9.54
N GLU A 62 14.26 6.86 9.29
CA GLU A 62 14.32 7.92 10.32
C GLU A 62 13.28 7.70 11.41
N ARG A 63 12.06 7.28 11.05
CA ARG A 63 10.97 6.96 11.99
C ARG A 63 11.29 5.74 12.86
N GLN A 64 12.09 4.80 12.34
CA GLN A 64 12.67 3.68 13.12
C GLN A 64 13.78 4.13 14.08
N GLY A 65 14.14 5.41 14.08
CA GLY A 65 15.13 5.99 14.99
C GLY A 65 16.57 5.92 14.46
N LEU A 66 16.79 5.46 13.22
CA LEU A 66 18.11 5.48 12.59
C LEU A 66 18.52 6.93 12.28
N LYS A 67 19.79 7.26 12.58
CA LYS A 67 20.36 8.59 12.35
C LYS A 67 21.82 8.49 11.92
N GLY A 68 22.31 9.55 11.29
CA GLY A 68 23.73 9.68 10.91
C GLY A 68 24.21 8.55 10.01
N GLU A 69 25.42 8.04 10.26
CA GLU A 69 26.05 7.01 9.43
C GLU A 69 25.24 5.70 9.36
N ALA A 70 24.57 5.31 10.44
CA ALA A 70 23.74 4.11 10.45
C ALA A 70 22.54 4.23 9.49
N LEU A 71 21.91 5.41 9.44
CA LEU A 71 20.84 5.72 8.49
C LEU A 71 21.35 5.67 7.06
N GLU A 72 22.46 6.34 6.77
CA GLU A 72 23.01 6.39 5.40
C GLU A 72 23.41 5.01 4.89
N ARG A 73 24.00 4.16 5.75
CA ARG A 73 24.37 2.79 5.39
C ARG A 73 23.15 1.92 5.10
N GLU A 74 22.14 1.94 5.96
CA GLU A 74 20.90 1.15 5.76
C GLU A 74 20.12 1.65 4.54
N PHE A 75 20.06 2.97 4.37
CA PHE A 75 19.44 3.61 3.21
C PHE A 75 20.13 3.17 1.92
N ALA A 76 21.46 3.27 1.84
CA ALA A 76 22.23 2.87 0.66
C ALA A 76 22.09 1.38 0.34
N GLU A 77 21.91 0.52 1.34
CA GLU A 77 21.70 -0.91 1.13
C GLU A 77 20.32 -1.19 0.53
N ARG A 78 19.26 -0.61 1.11
CA ARG A 78 17.88 -0.82 0.64
C ARG A 78 17.58 -0.09 -0.67
N GLU A 79 18.23 1.04 -0.90
CA GLU A 79 18.07 1.84 -2.12
C GLU A 79 18.35 1.05 -3.40
N LYS A 80 19.31 0.13 -3.36
CA LYS A 80 19.69 -0.73 -4.49
C LYS A 80 18.50 -1.51 -5.04
N ASP A 81 17.55 -1.83 -4.17
CA ASP A 81 16.39 -2.66 -4.48
C ASP A 81 15.14 -1.86 -4.88
N LEU A 82 15.14 -0.52 -4.79
CA LEU A 82 13.92 0.27 -5.01
C LEU A 82 13.35 0.11 -6.43
N LEU A 83 14.20 0.11 -7.45
CA LEU A 83 13.72 -0.11 -8.82
C LEU A 83 13.19 -1.53 -9.01
N ARG A 84 13.89 -2.53 -8.44
CA ARG A 84 13.44 -3.93 -8.44
C ARG A 84 12.04 -4.02 -7.83
N ASP A 85 11.87 -3.46 -6.64
CA ASP A 85 10.64 -3.53 -5.87
C ASP A 85 9.48 -2.83 -6.60
N ARG A 86 9.76 -1.70 -7.29
CA ARG A 86 8.78 -1.02 -8.12
C ARG A 86 8.36 -1.83 -9.34
N ILE A 87 9.30 -2.49 -10.01
CA ILE A 87 9.00 -3.42 -11.13
C ILE A 87 8.14 -4.57 -10.62
N ASP A 88 8.51 -5.21 -9.52
CA ASP A 88 7.79 -6.34 -8.95
C ASP A 88 6.37 -5.95 -8.51
N HIS A 89 6.22 -4.79 -7.86
CA HIS A 89 4.90 -4.25 -7.48
C HIS A 89 4.01 -4.04 -8.69
N LEU A 90 4.54 -3.42 -9.76
CA LEU A 90 3.80 -3.17 -10.98
C LEU A 90 3.37 -4.47 -11.68
N LEU A 91 4.25 -5.48 -11.71
CA LEU A 91 3.91 -6.80 -12.25
C LEU A 91 2.82 -7.50 -11.44
N LEU A 92 2.84 -7.37 -10.11
CA LEU A 92 1.78 -7.91 -9.26
C LEU A 92 0.44 -7.18 -9.48
N VAL A 93 0.44 -5.86 -9.66
CA VAL A 93 -0.76 -5.08 -9.98
C VAL A 93 -1.33 -5.50 -11.34
N GLN A 94 -0.48 -5.65 -12.37
CA GLN A 94 -0.89 -6.13 -13.68
C GLN A 94 -1.49 -7.54 -13.59
N ARG A 95 -0.86 -8.42 -12.81
CA ARG A 95 -1.39 -9.76 -12.56
C ARG A 95 -2.74 -9.74 -11.85
N ALA A 96 -2.96 -8.82 -10.92
CA ALA A 96 -4.25 -8.65 -10.26
C ALA A 96 -5.34 -8.26 -11.26
N ASN A 97 -5.00 -7.40 -12.22
CA ASN A 97 -5.91 -7.00 -13.30
C ASN A 97 -6.22 -8.18 -14.25
N GLU A 98 -5.21 -8.99 -14.63
CA GLU A 98 -5.42 -10.21 -15.42
C GLU A 98 -6.37 -11.20 -14.72
N LEU A 99 -6.24 -11.31 -13.39
CA LEU A 99 -7.08 -12.16 -12.54
C LEU A 99 -8.45 -11.54 -12.23
N ASN A 100 -8.72 -10.32 -12.70
CA ASN A 100 -9.94 -9.55 -12.42
C ASN A 100 -10.22 -9.41 -10.91
N ILE A 101 -9.17 -9.21 -10.11
CA ILE A 101 -9.30 -9.02 -8.67
C ILE A 101 -9.91 -7.64 -8.39
N ASN A 102 -10.96 -7.61 -7.57
CA ASN A 102 -11.56 -6.38 -7.06
C ASN A 102 -11.28 -6.25 -5.55
N VAL A 103 -10.83 -5.06 -5.13
CA VAL A 103 -10.52 -4.71 -3.72
C VAL A 103 -11.23 -3.42 -3.26
N ASP A 104 -12.24 -2.95 -3.99
CA ASP A 104 -12.88 -1.66 -3.74
C ASP A 104 -13.55 -1.62 -2.34
N GLN A 105 -14.09 -2.74 -1.87
CA GLN A 105 -14.66 -2.85 -0.53
C GLN A 105 -13.58 -2.74 0.56
N GLU A 106 -12.44 -3.37 0.35
CA GLU A 106 -11.29 -3.35 1.25
C GLU A 106 -10.68 -1.95 1.32
N VAL A 107 -10.57 -1.25 0.19
CA VAL A 107 -10.16 0.15 0.14
C VAL A 107 -11.10 1.01 0.98
N ASN A 108 -12.42 0.88 0.78
CA ASN A 108 -13.39 1.65 1.57
C ASN A 108 -13.30 1.34 3.06
N LYS A 109 -13.17 0.06 3.43
CA LYS A 109 -12.98 -0.36 4.84
C LYS A 109 -11.70 0.22 5.44
N TYR A 110 -10.61 0.22 4.68
CA TYR A 110 -9.34 0.81 5.12
C TYR A 110 -9.51 2.32 5.39
N LEU A 111 -10.11 3.05 4.46
CA LEU A 111 -10.36 4.49 4.60
C LEU A 111 -11.30 4.80 5.78
N SER A 112 -12.37 4.02 5.96
CA SER A 112 -13.27 4.19 7.11
C SER A 112 -12.59 3.95 8.46
N ARG A 113 -11.70 2.94 8.55
CA ARG A 113 -10.90 2.70 9.77
C ARG A 113 -9.94 3.85 10.02
N LEU A 114 -9.25 4.32 8.98
CA LEU A 114 -8.36 5.47 9.07
C LEU A 114 -9.11 6.71 9.60
N MET A 115 -10.33 6.96 9.12
CA MET A 115 -11.17 8.04 9.63
C MET A 115 -11.55 7.84 11.10
N LEU A 116 -11.89 6.62 11.50
CA LEU A 116 -12.24 6.30 12.89
C LEU A 116 -11.03 6.49 13.84
N ASP A 117 -9.89 5.93 13.47
CA ASP A 117 -8.67 5.93 14.29
C ASP A 117 -8.14 7.35 14.51
N PHE A 118 -8.16 8.18 13.46
CA PHE A 118 -7.73 9.58 13.53
C PHE A 118 -8.87 10.56 13.81
N LYS A 119 -10.08 10.07 14.12
CA LYS A 119 -11.28 10.87 14.42
C LYS A 119 -11.58 11.94 13.35
N ILE A 120 -11.36 11.58 12.09
CA ILE A 120 -11.57 12.45 10.93
C ILE A 120 -13.05 12.41 10.58
N ALA A 121 -13.69 13.59 10.64
CA ALA A 121 -15.14 13.69 10.56
C ALA A 121 -15.72 13.39 9.17
N ASP A 122 -14.99 13.69 8.10
CA ASP A 122 -15.48 13.67 6.73
C ASP A 122 -14.34 13.46 5.72
N GLN A 123 -14.71 13.27 4.46
CA GLN A 123 -13.78 12.97 3.37
C GLN A 123 -12.89 14.16 2.99
N ASP A 124 -13.35 15.39 3.13
CA ASP A 124 -12.56 16.58 2.82
C ASP A 124 -11.41 16.73 3.81
N LYS A 125 -11.70 16.56 5.10
CA LYS A 125 -10.67 16.52 6.15
C LYS A 125 -9.73 15.34 6.00
N LEU A 126 -10.21 14.22 5.47
CA LEU A 126 -9.35 13.07 5.16
C LEU A 126 -8.38 13.42 4.04
N ALA A 127 -8.84 14.10 2.99
CA ALA A 127 -7.98 14.56 1.90
C ALA A 127 -6.91 15.54 2.40
N ASP A 128 -7.29 16.50 3.24
CA ASP A 128 -6.36 17.43 3.88
C ASP A 128 -5.35 16.71 4.77
N PHE A 129 -5.81 15.76 5.59
CA PHE A 129 -4.95 14.94 6.44
C PHE A 129 -3.93 14.16 5.61
N VAL A 130 -4.37 13.46 4.55
CA VAL A 130 -3.48 12.72 3.64
C VAL A 130 -2.45 13.65 3.02
N ARG A 131 -2.87 14.82 2.54
CA ARG A 131 -1.96 15.81 1.95
C ARG A 131 -0.93 16.31 2.96
N GLN A 132 -1.32 16.57 4.19
CA GLN A 132 -0.40 17.01 5.26
C GLN A 132 0.59 15.92 5.67
N GLN A 133 0.14 14.67 5.76
CA GLN A 133 0.97 13.55 6.21
C GLN A 133 1.90 13.02 5.13
N THR A 134 1.47 13.04 3.86
CA THR A 134 2.17 12.33 2.77
C THR A 134 2.56 13.20 1.59
N GLY A 135 2.04 14.42 1.51
CA GLY A 135 2.17 15.28 0.33
C GLY A 135 1.40 14.79 -0.91
N MET A 136 0.64 13.68 -0.83
CA MET A 136 -0.17 13.15 -1.93
C MET A 136 -1.51 13.86 -2.09
N SER A 137 -2.06 13.80 -3.30
CA SER A 137 -3.50 13.98 -3.48
C SER A 137 -4.25 12.79 -2.86
N PHE A 138 -5.51 13.01 -2.49
CA PHE A 138 -6.34 11.93 -1.94
C PHE A 138 -6.57 10.80 -2.95
N GLU A 139 -6.70 11.13 -4.24
CA GLU A 139 -6.92 10.13 -5.29
C GLU A 139 -5.68 9.25 -5.47
N ASP A 140 -4.48 9.85 -5.54
CA ASP A 140 -3.23 9.09 -5.63
C ASP A 140 -3.04 8.16 -4.42
N PHE A 141 -3.38 8.65 -3.23
CA PHE A 141 -3.30 7.86 -2.00
C PHE A 141 -4.27 6.67 -2.02
N LYS A 142 -5.51 6.89 -2.45
CA LYS A 142 -6.51 5.84 -2.60
C LYS A 142 -6.07 4.80 -3.64
N ASP A 143 -5.50 5.25 -4.76
CA ASP A 143 -4.95 4.38 -5.78
C ASP A 143 -3.75 3.56 -5.27
N GLU A 144 -2.89 4.16 -4.45
CA GLU A 144 -1.76 3.46 -3.82
C GLU A 144 -2.26 2.37 -2.85
N ILE A 145 -3.27 2.68 -2.01
CA ILE A 145 -3.92 1.68 -1.16
C ILE A 145 -4.51 0.54 -2.01
N LYS A 146 -5.21 0.89 -3.09
CA LYS A 146 -5.81 -0.10 -4.00
C LYS A 146 -4.74 -1.01 -4.60
N LYS A 147 -3.65 -0.45 -5.14
CA LYS A 147 -2.53 -1.21 -5.70
C LYS A 147 -1.92 -2.13 -4.65
N ASN A 148 -1.68 -1.64 -3.43
CA ASN A 148 -1.14 -2.45 -2.35
C ASN A 148 -2.06 -3.62 -1.97
N LEU A 149 -3.37 -3.38 -1.85
CA LEU A 149 -4.34 -4.46 -1.61
C LEU A 149 -4.42 -5.47 -2.75
N LEU A 150 -4.33 -5.02 -4.01
CA LEU A 150 -4.26 -5.90 -5.17
C LEU A 150 -3.04 -6.82 -5.10
N THR A 151 -1.85 -6.28 -4.83
CA THR A 151 -0.62 -7.09 -4.71
C THR A 151 -0.72 -8.11 -3.58
N GLN A 152 -1.24 -7.71 -2.41
CA GLN A 152 -1.48 -8.61 -1.28
C GLN A 152 -2.45 -9.75 -1.67
N ARG A 153 -3.50 -9.42 -2.42
CA ARG A 153 -4.48 -10.41 -2.86
C ARG A 153 -3.90 -11.40 -3.87
N VAL A 154 -3.08 -10.94 -4.81
CA VAL A 154 -2.36 -11.80 -5.75
C VAL A 154 -1.44 -12.75 -5.00
N LEU A 155 -0.58 -12.23 -4.12
CA LEU A 155 0.35 -13.08 -3.36
C LEU A 155 -0.39 -14.08 -2.47
N SER A 156 -1.51 -13.66 -1.86
CA SER A 156 -2.39 -14.57 -1.11
C SER A 156 -2.92 -15.71 -1.97
N GLN A 157 -3.47 -15.40 -3.16
CA GLN A 157 -4.12 -16.39 -4.03
C GLN A 157 -3.12 -17.30 -4.76
N GLU A 158 -2.02 -16.74 -5.24
CA GLU A 158 -1.09 -17.42 -6.14
C GLU A 158 0.10 -18.04 -5.41
N VAL A 159 0.46 -17.52 -4.23
CA VAL A 159 1.61 -17.99 -3.45
C VAL A 159 1.18 -18.61 -2.12
N ALA A 160 0.51 -17.84 -1.25
CA ALA A 160 0.24 -18.26 0.13
C ALA A 160 -0.65 -19.51 0.20
N ILE A 161 -1.72 -19.59 -0.59
CA ILE A 161 -2.63 -20.76 -0.62
C ILE A 161 -1.91 -22.06 -1.00
N ARG A 162 -0.82 -21.98 -1.74
CA ARG A 162 -0.05 -23.16 -2.17
C ARG A 162 0.91 -23.67 -1.09
N ILE A 163 1.09 -22.92 0.00
CA ILE A 163 1.92 -23.31 1.14
C ILE A 163 1.03 -24.01 2.16
N ALA A 164 1.01 -25.33 2.10
CA ALA A 164 0.35 -26.15 3.10
C ALA A 164 1.30 -26.42 4.27
N ILE A 165 0.84 -26.16 5.49
CA ILE A 165 1.50 -26.61 6.72
C ILE A 165 0.50 -27.51 7.42
N SER A 166 0.91 -28.76 7.62
CA SER A 166 0.06 -29.74 8.27
C SER A 166 0.11 -29.58 9.79
N ARG A 167 -0.97 -29.97 10.46
CA ARG A 167 -1.02 -30.00 11.93
C ARG A 167 0.04 -30.95 12.49
N GLU A 168 0.31 -32.04 11.79
CA GLU A 168 1.34 -33.03 12.13
C GLU A 168 2.75 -32.42 12.09
N GLU A 169 3.01 -31.55 11.10
CA GLU A 169 4.26 -30.83 11.00
C GLU A 169 4.43 -29.81 12.14
N ALA A 170 3.38 -29.03 12.41
CA ALA A 170 3.37 -28.10 13.54
C ALA A 170 3.59 -28.84 14.86
N ARG A 171 2.96 -30.00 15.04
CA ARG A 171 3.15 -30.85 16.22
C ARG A 171 4.58 -31.37 16.33
N ARG A 172 5.19 -31.78 15.21
CA ARG A 172 6.60 -32.20 15.21
C ARG A 172 7.53 -31.05 15.62
N TYR A 173 7.32 -29.86 15.06
CA TYR A 173 8.07 -28.67 15.45
C TYR A 173 7.92 -28.40 16.96
N TYR A 174 6.70 -28.44 17.48
CA TYR A 174 6.44 -28.28 18.92
C TYR A 174 7.22 -29.29 19.77
N GLU A 175 7.19 -30.57 19.39
CA GLU A 175 7.88 -31.63 20.13
C GLU A 175 9.42 -31.48 20.10
N GLU A 176 9.98 -31.01 18.98
CA GLU A 176 11.41 -30.78 18.80
C GLU A 176 11.91 -29.49 19.47
N HIS A 177 11.01 -28.52 19.71
CA HIS A 177 11.35 -27.17 20.20
C HIS A 177 10.58 -26.79 21.49
N LYS A 178 10.28 -27.76 22.36
CA LYS A 178 9.51 -27.52 23.60
C LYS A 178 10.07 -26.40 24.46
N ASP A 179 11.39 -26.26 24.51
CA ASP A 179 12.06 -25.22 25.28
C ASP A 179 11.71 -23.80 24.81
N GLU A 180 11.35 -23.60 23.53
CA GLU A 180 10.89 -22.33 22.98
C GLU A 180 9.46 -21.96 23.42
N PHE A 181 8.72 -22.92 23.98
CA PHE A 181 7.33 -22.77 24.40
C PHE A 181 7.16 -22.78 25.92
N ILE A 182 8.27 -22.73 26.68
CA ILE A 182 8.23 -22.49 28.11
C ILE A 182 7.92 -21.01 28.33
N ARG A 183 6.82 -20.73 29.03
CA ARG A 183 6.34 -19.37 29.27
C ARG A 183 6.09 -19.14 30.75
N ASP A 184 6.23 -17.88 31.15
CA ASP A 184 5.75 -17.42 32.44
C ASP A 184 4.21 -17.42 32.46
N GLU A 185 3.65 -17.50 33.66
CA GLU A 185 2.21 -17.39 33.89
C GLU A 185 1.70 -16.04 33.35
N ARG A 186 0.62 -16.08 32.57
CA ARG A 186 0.00 -14.88 31.99
C ARG A 186 -1.50 -14.91 32.07
N VAL A 187 -2.08 -13.78 32.45
CA VAL A 187 -3.53 -13.53 32.40
C VAL A 187 -3.85 -12.60 31.23
N PHE A 188 -4.75 -13.03 30.35
CA PHE A 188 -5.19 -12.25 29.20
C PHE A 188 -6.47 -11.50 29.55
N LEU A 189 -6.48 -10.20 29.30
CA LEU A 189 -7.55 -9.32 29.76
C LEU A 189 -8.20 -8.56 28.61
N GLN A 190 -9.48 -8.25 28.81
CA GLN A 190 -10.18 -7.20 28.08
C GLN A 190 -10.66 -6.14 29.06
N GLU A 191 -10.74 -4.88 28.61
CA GLU A 191 -11.23 -3.76 29.39
C GLU A 191 -12.43 -3.04 28.77
N ILE A 192 -13.25 -2.48 29.65
CA ILE A 192 -14.15 -1.38 29.34
C ILE A 192 -13.86 -0.28 30.35
N PHE A 193 -13.41 0.86 29.84
CA PHE A 193 -13.27 2.09 30.61
C PHE A 193 -14.41 3.06 30.31
N ILE A 194 -15.04 3.60 31.36
CA ILE A 194 -16.06 4.64 31.29
C ILE A 194 -15.52 5.90 31.97
N SER A 195 -15.22 6.94 31.19
CA SER A 195 -14.63 8.18 31.67
C SER A 195 -15.60 8.99 32.52
N THR A 196 -15.12 9.55 33.62
CA THR A 196 -15.80 10.59 34.41
C THR A 196 -15.15 11.96 34.25
N GLN A 197 -14.14 12.09 33.38
CA GLN A 197 -13.45 13.36 33.17
C GLN A 197 -14.40 14.41 32.60
N GLY A 198 -14.47 15.56 33.26
CA GLY A 198 -15.36 16.67 32.88
C GLY A 198 -16.84 16.43 33.16
N LYS A 199 -17.20 15.34 33.86
CA LYS A 199 -18.58 15.03 34.29
C LYS A 199 -18.80 15.48 35.72
N GLU A 200 -19.98 16.03 36.02
CA GLU A 200 -20.36 16.48 37.36
C GLU A 200 -21.78 16.02 37.76
N GLY A 201 -22.04 15.97 39.07
CA GLY A 201 -23.38 15.70 39.61
C GLY A 201 -24.04 14.43 39.03
N GLU A 202 -25.18 14.60 38.36
CA GLU A 202 -25.97 13.50 37.78
C GLU A 202 -25.19 12.69 36.71
N GLU A 203 -24.22 13.30 36.03
CA GLU A 203 -23.43 12.64 34.99
C GLU A 203 -22.46 11.59 35.56
N LEU A 204 -21.95 11.82 36.78
CA LEU A 204 -21.14 10.83 37.50
C LEU A 204 -21.99 9.62 37.88
N ALA A 205 -23.21 9.85 38.37
CA ALA A 205 -24.15 8.78 38.71
C ALA A 205 -24.57 7.99 37.46
N LYS A 206 -24.73 8.65 36.30
CA LYS A 206 -24.98 7.98 35.01
C LYS A 206 -23.80 7.11 34.58
N ALA A 207 -22.56 7.58 34.74
CA ALA A 207 -21.37 6.80 34.40
C ALA A 207 -21.25 5.53 35.25
N GLU A 208 -21.47 5.64 36.57
CA GLU A 208 -21.49 4.48 37.47
C GLU A 208 -22.61 3.50 37.11
N LYS A 209 -23.82 4.00 36.84
CA LYS A 209 -24.96 3.18 36.45
C LYS A 209 -24.69 2.43 35.14
N LEU A 210 -24.09 3.11 34.16
CA LEU A 210 -23.69 2.49 32.90
C LEU A 210 -22.65 1.39 33.13
N ALA A 211 -21.62 1.64 33.95
CA ALA A 211 -20.61 0.64 34.26
C ALA A 211 -21.24 -0.62 34.89
N LYS A 212 -22.15 -0.45 35.87
CA LYS A 212 -22.90 -1.56 36.47
C LYS A 212 -23.74 -2.32 35.44
N GLU A 213 -24.45 -1.60 34.57
CA GLU A 213 -25.25 -2.22 33.50
C GLU A 213 -24.39 -3.07 32.55
N LEU A 214 -23.21 -2.57 32.17
CA LEU A 214 -22.30 -3.29 31.27
C LEU A 214 -21.74 -4.55 31.91
N VAL A 215 -21.43 -4.54 33.21
CA VAL A 215 -21.05 -5.74 33.96
C VAL A 215 -22.16 -6.79 33.91
N GLU A 216 -23.40 -6.40 34.20
CA GLU A 216 -24.55 -7.32 34.18
C GLU A 216 -24.84 -7.88 32.79
N ARG A 217 -24.68 -7.08 31.74
CA ARG A 217 -24.80 -7.52 30.34
C ARG A 217 -23.70 -8.50 29.96
N ALA A 218 -22.45 -8.21 30.31
CA ALA A 218 -21.32 -9.09 30.07
C ALA A 218 -21.47 -10.43 30.80
N ARG A 219 -21.88 -10.41 32.07
CA ARG A 219 -22.11 -11.63 32.88
C ARG A 219 -23.26 -12.49 32.37
N ARG A 220 -24.25 -11.88 31.70
CA ARG A 220 -25.34 -12.60 31.00
C ARG A 220 -24.92 -13.20 29.65
N GLY A 221 -23.66 -13.03 29.24
CA GLY A 221 -23.11 -13.64 28.03
C GLY A 221 -23.14 -12.74 26.79
N GLU A 222 -23.48 -11.45 26.93
CA GLU A 222 -23.26 -10.50 25.83
C GLU A 222 -21.76 -10.39 25.52
N LYS A 223 -21.41 -10.28 24.24
CA LYS A 223 -20.01 -10.26 23.81
C LYS A 223 -19.33 -9.01 24.34
N PHE A 224 -18.36 -9.21 25.23
CA PHE A 224 -17.59 -8.14 25.87
C PHE A 224 -16.91 -7.22 24.84
N GLU A 225 -16.40 -7.78 23.73
CA GLU A 225 -15.79 -7.02 22.64
C GLU A 225 -16.74 -6.01 21.98
N GLU A 226 -18.01 -6.38 21.81
CA GLU A 226 -19.04 -5.52 21.21
C GLU A 226 -19.44 -4.42 22.21
N LEU A 227 -19.53 -4.77 23.49
CA LEU A 227 -19.74 -3.79 24.56
C LEU A 227 -18.60 -2.77 24.63
N ALA A 228 -17.34 -3.23 24.56
CA ALA A 228 -16.17 -2.38 24.58
C ALA A 228 -16.13 -1.43 23.38
N ARG A 229 -16.30 -1.95 22.16
CA ARG A 229 -16.34 -1.13 20.93
C ARG A 229 -17.39 -0.03 20.98
N LYS A 230 -18.54 -0.31 21.61
CA LYS A 230 -19.68 0.59 21.61
C LYS A 230 -19.67 1.60 22.75
N HIS A 231 -19.17 1.21 23.92
CA HIS A 231 -19.37 1.98 25.15
C HIS A 231 -18.08 2.41 25.83
N SER A 232 -16.92 1.85 25.48
CA SER A 232 -15.68 2.20 26.15
C SER A 232 -15.07 3.49 25.60
N ASP A 233 -14.57 4.31 26.51
CA ASP A 233 -13.77 5.51 26.23
C ASP A 233 -12.25 5.20 26.13
N ALA A 234 -11.84 3.92 26.27
CA ALA A 234 -10.44 3.50 26.16
C ALA A 234 -9.97 3.47 24.70
N VAL A 235 -8.67 3.64 24.48
CA VAL A 235 -8.05 3.51 23.14
C VAL A 235 -8.19 2.09 22.60
N THR A 236 -8.22 1.10 23.49
CA THR A 236 -8.44 -0.32 23.16
C THR A 236 -9.86 -0.64 22.70
N ALA A 237 -10.83 0.30 22.83
CA ALA A 237 -12.22 0.10 22.45
C ALA A 237 -12.36 -0.35 20.98
N SER A 238 -11.59 0.25 20.06
CA SER A 238 -11.59 -0.10 18.63
C SER A 238 -11.09 -1.53 18.37
N ASN A 239 -10.36 -2.12 19.32
CA ASN A 239 -9.94 -3.52 19.31
C ASN A 239 -10.70 -4.40 20.30
N GLY A 240 -11.95 -4.02 20.65
CA GLY A 240 -12.77 -4.83 21.57
C GLY A 240 -12.29 -4.84 23.02
N GLY A 241 -11.49 -3.84 23.41
CA GLY A 241 -10.95 -3.73 24.76
C GLY A 241 -9.74 -4.63 25.03
N ASP A 242 -9.14 -5.25 24.02
CA ASP A 242 -8.05 -6.20 24.23
C ASP A 242 -6.80 -5.55 24.86
N LEU A 243 -6.42 -6.03 26.04
CA LEU A 243 -5.24 -5.63 26.79
C LEU A 243 -4.07 -6.60 26.63
N GLY A 244 -4.25 -7.71 25.93
CA GLY A 244 -3.24 -8.75 25.80
C GLY A 244 -2.95 -9.49 27.12
N GLY A 245 -1.80 -10.18 27.17
CA GLY A 245 -1.39 -11.04 28.28
C GLY A 245 -0.41 -10.35 29.23
N TRP A 246 -0.75 -10.35 30.52
CA TRP A 246 -0.01 -9.72 31.61
C TRP A 246 0.63 -10.75 32.52
N ARG A 247 1.86 -10.49 32.96
CA ARG A 247 2.57 -11.29 33.97
C ARG A 247 2.29 -10.78 35.37
N LYS A 248 2.61 -11.63 36.35
CA LYS A 248 2.47 -11.29 37.77
C LYS A 248 3.40 -10.13 38.12
N GLY A 249 2.88 -9.12 38.81
CA GLY A 249 3.57 -7.90 39.18
C GLY A 249 3.60 -6.80 38.10
N GLU A 250 3.08 -7.06 36.89
CA GLU A 250 2.95 -6.01 35.85
C GLU A 250 1.68 -5.16 36.05
N LEU A 251 0.67 -5.72 36.72
CA LEU A 251 -0.56 -5.01 37.09
C LEU A 251 -0.41 -4.34 38.46
N LYS A 252 -1.22 -3.29 38.69
CA LYS A 252 -1.39 -2.75 40.04
C LYS A 252 -1.92 -3.85 40.95
N LYS A 253 -1.40 -3.91 42.18
CA LYS A 253 -1.73 -4.96 43.15
C LYS A 253 -3.24 -5.13 43.34
N GLU A 254 -3.97 -4.04 43.41
CA GLU A 254 -5.43 -4.05 43.61
C GLU A 254 -6.19 -4.66 42.42
N ILE A 255 -5.65 -4.53 41.21
CA ILE A 255 -6.22 -5.15 40.01
C ILE A 255 -5.82 -6.62 39.94
N GLU A 256 -4.55 -6.92 40.18
CA GLU A 256 -4.02 -8.28 40.15
C GLU A 256 -4.79 -9.20 41.12
N ASP A 257 -4.97 -8.76 42.37
CA ASP A 257 -5.69 -9.51 43.41
C ASP A 257 -7.16 -9.81 43.03
N LEU A 258 -7.77 -9.02 42.12
CA LEU A 258 -9.14 -9.23 41.66
C LEU A 258 -9.26 -10.27 40.54
N ILE A 259 -8.22 -10.43 39.71
CA ILE A 259 -8.30 -11.16 38.44
C ILE A 259 -7.38 -12.39 38.36
N TRP A 260 -6.27 -12.41 39.12
CA TRP A 260 -5.20 -13.41 38.91
C TRP A 260 -5.70 -14.84 39.09
N ASP A 261 -6.43 -15.08 40.18
CA ASP A 261 -6.93 -16.42 40.51
C ASP A 261 -8.34 -16.68 39.94
N LYS A 262 -8.77 -15.91 38.93
CA LYS A 262 -10.10 -16.04 38.34
C LYS A 262 -10.09 -16.86 37.07
N GLU A 263 -11.16 -17.60 36.86
CA GLU A 263 -11.33 -18.42 35.67
C GLU A 263 -11.62 -17.58 34.43
N LYS A 264 -11.35 -18.17 33.25
CA LYS A 264 -11.74 -17.63 31.96
C LYS A 264 -13.23 -17.28 31.95
N GLY A 265 -13.55 -16.08 31.49
CA GLY A 265 -14.89 -15.54 31.41
C GLY A 265 -15.30 -14.71 32.63
N TYR A 266 -14.51 -14.69 33.71
CA TYR A 266 -14.78 -13.84 34.86
C TYR A 266 -14.79 -12.36 34.46
N VAL A 267 -15.79 -11.62 34.95
CA VAL A 267 -15.95 -10.17 34.76
C VAL A 267 -15.96 -9.50 36.13
N THR A 268 -15.09 -8.52 36.35
CA THR A 268 -15.00 -7.78 37.62
C THR A 268 -16.26 -6.96 37.85
N ASP A 269 -16.50 -6.55 39.11
CA ASP A 269 -17.37 -5.42 39.36
C ASP A 269 -16.72 -4.12 38.83
N PRO A 270 -17.47 -3.00 38.69
CA PRO A 270 -16.90 -1.73 38.27
C PRO A 270 -15.86 -1.25 39.29
N ILE A 271 -14.61 -1.12 38.84
CA ILE A 271 -13.48 -0.69 39.66
C ILE A 271 -13.40 0.84 39.57
N PRO A 272 -13.52 1.57 40.69
CA PRO A 272 -13.35 3.02 40.68
C PRO A 272 -11.89 3.36 40.41
N THR A 273 -11.68 4.28 39.47
CA THR A 273 -10.38 4.87 39.16
C THR A 273 -10.46 6.39 39.34
N GLY A 274 -9.31 7.07 39.38
CA GLY A 274 -9.29 8.53 39.57
C GLY A 274 -10.02 9.32 38.47
N ASN A 275 -10.24 8.72 37.31
CA ASN A 275 -10.82 9.36 36.12
C ASN A 275 -12.00 8.59 35.51
N GLY A 276 -12.54 7.57 36.19
CA GLY A 276 -13.64 6.79 35.65
C GLY A 276 -13.88 5.45 36.32
N TRP A 277 -14.58 4.57 35.61
CA TRP A 277 -14.86 3.19 36.02
C TRP A 277 -14.21 2.21 35.06
N LEU A 278 -13.46 1.25 35.59
CA LEU A 278 -12.82 0.20 34.84
C LEU A 278 -13.53 -1.13 35.08
N ILE A 279 -13.82 -1.86 34.01
CA ILE A 279 -14.35 -3.22 34.05
C ILE A 279 -13.37 -4.11 33.32
N LEU A 280 -12.97 -5.21 33.95
CA LEU A 280 -12.05 -6.17 33.34
C LEU A 280 -12.74 -7.51 33.14
N LYS A 281 -12.36 -8.19 32.06
CA LYS A 281 -12.73 -9.58 31.80
C LYS A 281 -11.49 -10.44 31.61
N VAL A 282 -11.45 -11.58 32.28
CA VAL A 282 -10.44 -12.61 32.06
C VAL A 282 -10.78 -13.39 30.79
N VAL A 283 -9.95 -13.28 29.77
CA VAL A 283 -10.13 -13.95 28.46
C VAL A 283 -9.48 -15.32 28.47
N ALA A 284 -8.31 -15.44 29.08
CA ALA A 284 -7.58 -16.67 29.26
C ALA A 284 -6.60 -16.52 30.44
N HIS A 285 -6.24 -17.65 31.05
CA HIS A 285 -5.16 -17.72 32.02
C HIS A 285 -4.25 -18.86 31.59
N HIS A 286 -3.01 -18.53 31.22
CA HIS A 286 -1.98 -19.50 30.84
C HIS A 286 -1.06 -19.70 32.04
N ALA A 287 -0.94 -20.93 32.51
CA ALA A 287 -0.07 -21.28 33.62
C ALA A 287 1.41 -21.14 33.23
N ALA A 288 2.28 -20.94 34.22
CA ALA A 288 3.71 -21.04 34.00
C ALA A 288 4.09 -22.47 33.59
N GLY A 289 5.02 -22.59 32.65
CA GLY A 289 5.55 -23.86 32.17
C GLY A 289 5.44 -24.02 30.67
N LEU A 290 5.45 -25.28 30.22
CA LEU A 290 5.33 -25.61 28.81
C LEU A 290 3.89 -25.34 28.32
N ALA A 291 3.74 -24.34 27.45
CA ALA A 291 2.45 -24.00 26.84
C ALA A 291 1.91 -25.19 26.03
N ALA A 292 0.62 -25.51 26.14
CA ALA A 292 0.03 -26.63 25.41
C ALA A 292 0.10 -26.39 23.89
N PHE A 293 0.20 -27.47 23.11
CA PHE A 293 0.29 -27.37 21.64
C PHE A 293 -0.85 -26.53 21.05
N GLU A 294 -2.08 -26.71 21.53
CA GLU A 294 -3.26 -25.98 21.08
C GLU A 294 -3.17 -24.46 21.30
N GLU A 295 -2.41 -24.01 22.30
CA GLU A 295 -2.21 -22.59 22.60
C GLU A 295 -1.21 -21.93 21.65
N VAL A 296 -0.24 -22.72 21.15
CA VAL A 296 0.87 -22.23 20.31
C VAL A 296 0.76 -22.69 18.85
N GLU A 297 -0.25 -23.49 18.49
CA GLU A 297 -0.41 -24.08 17.15
C GLU A 297 -0.35 -23.00 16.06
N ASN A 298 -1.10 -21.90 16.21
CA ASN A 298 -1.11 -20.81 15.21
C ASN A 298 0.23 -20.06 15.12
N GLU A 299 0.93 -19.91 16.25
CA GLU A 299 2.27 -19.28 16.27
C GLU A 299 3.29 -20.17 15.55
N ILE A 300 3.24 -21.47 15.80
CA ILE A 300 4.10 -22.45 15.13
C ILE A 300 3.80 -22.47 13.63
N MET A 301 2.53 -22.51 13.24
CA MET A 301 2.12 -22.43 11.84
C MET A 301 2.68 -21.18 11.17
N ALA A 302 2.59 -20.01 11.81
CA ALA A 302 3.17 -18.77 11.28
C ALA A 302 4.70 -18.84 11.16
N ARG A 303 5.38 -19.41 12.17
CA ARG A 303 6.85 -19.58 12.18
C ARG A 303 7.32 -20.54 11.08
N LEU A 304 6.56 -21.59 10.79
CA LEU A 304 6.83 -22.53 9.71
C LEU A 304 6.48 -21.95 8.32
N PHE A 305 5.52 -21.03 8.26
CA PHE A 305 5.06 -20.41 7.03
C PHE A 305 6.07 -19.43 6.46
N GLU A 306 6.56 -18.50 7.28
CA GLU A 306 7.38 -17.38 6.80
C GLU A 306 8.64 -17.82 6.02
N PRO A 307 9.43 -18.81 6.48
CA PRO A 307 10.60 -19.29 5.75
C PRO A 307 10.26 -19.95 4.40
N ARG A 308 9.04 -20.46 4.23
CA ARG A 308 8.55 -21.04 2.98
C ARG A 308 7.97 -19.98 2.06
N TYR A 309 7.37 -18.95 2.63
CA TYR A 309 6.67 -17.91 1.88
C TYR A 309 7.61 -17.01 1.10
N GLN A 310 8.67 -16.50 1.75
CA GLN A 310 9.61 -15.58 1.09
C GLN A 310 10.26 -16.16 -0.18
N PRO A 311 10.82 -17.39 -0.17
CA PRO A 311 11.37 -17.98 -1.39
C PRO A 311 10.31 -18.18 -2.48
N LYS A 312 9.08 -18.54 -2.11
CA LYS A 312 7.99 -18.76 -3.05
C LYS A 312 7.48 -17.47 -3.70
N ILE A 313 7.49 -16.35 -2.97
CA ILE A 313 7.27 -15.03 -3.58
C ILE A 313 8.35 -14.75 -4.63
N ARG A 314 9.62 -14.99 -4.31
CA ARG A 314 10.75 -14.72 -5.22
C ARG A 314 10.71 -15.60 -6.48
N GLU A 315 10.36 -16.87 -6.34
CA GLU A 315 10.12 -17.77 -7.46
C GLU A 315 8.99 -17.23 -8.36
N TYR A 316 7.85 -16.87 -7.75
CA TYR A 316 6.69 -16.35 -8.46
C TYR A 316 6.98 -15.03 -9.19
N LEU A 317 7.65 -14.08 -8.55
CA LEU A 317 8.06 -12.81 -9.17
C LEU A 317 9.02 -13.06 -10.33
N THR A 318 9.93 -14.03 -10.20
CA THR A 318 10.83 -14.40 -11.31
C THR A 318 10.03 -14.93 -12.50
N GLU A 319 9.00 -15.76 -12.29
CA GLU A 319 8.11 -16.20 -13.37
C GLU A 319 7.37 -15.03 -14.04
N LEU A 320 6.83 -14.08 -13.25
CA LEU A 320 6.18 -12.89 -13.79
C LEU A 320 7.15 -12.07 -14.64
N ARG A 321 8.37 -11.86 -14.14
CA ARG A 321 9.42 -11.13 -14.86
C ARG A 321 9.85 -11.85 -16.14
N GLN A 322 9.90 -13.18 -16.16
CA GLN A 322 10.20 -13.96 -17.37
C GLN A 322 9.13 -13.78 -18.45
N ARG A 323 7.85 -13.62 -18.08
CA ARG A 323 6.74 -13.42 -19.02
C ARG A 323 6.56 -11.97 -19.46
N ALA A 324 6.94 -11.02 -18.62
CA ALA A 324 6.75 -9.59 -18.88
C ALA A 324 7.67 -9.04 -19.98
N TYR A 325 7.27 -8.00 -20.68
CA TYR A 325 8.20 -7.17 -21.45
C TYR A 325 8.86 -6.15 -20.51
N LEU A 326 10.20 -6.15 -20.43
CA LEU A 326 10.96 -5.27 -19.54
C LEU A 326 12.04 -4.53 -20.32
N GLN A 327 12.12 -3.21 -20.17
CA GLN A 327 13.24 -2.41 -20.63
C GLN A 327 13.69 -1.48 -19.53
N ILE A 328 14.99 -1.42 -19.27
CA ILE A 328 15.56 -0.59 -18.21
C ILE A 328 16.56 0.38 -18.83
N LYS A 329 16.39 1.67 -18.52
CA LYS A 329 17.24 2.74 -19.04
C LYS A 329 18.67 2.58 -18.49
N PRO A 330 19.72 2.83 -19.31
CA PRO A 330 21.09 2.82 -18.83
C PRO A 330 21.29 3.73 -17.60
N GLY A 331 22.10 3.28 -16.64
CA GLY A 331 22.35 3.97 -15.37
C GLY A 331 21.46 3.51 -14.21
N TYR A 332 20.43 2.71 -14.49
CA TYR A 332 19.60 2.09 -13.47
C TYR A 332 19.90 0.59 -13.36
N VAL A 333 19.92 0.06 -12.13
CA VAL A 333 20.23 -1.34 -11.85
C VAL A 333 18.97 -2.03 -11.33
N ASP A 334 18.66 -3.18 -11.91
CA ASP A 334 17.66 -4.09 -11.41
C ASP A 334 18.34 -5.29 -10.74
N THR A 335 18.23 -5.36 -9.41
CA THR A 335 18.87 -6.39 -8.58
C THR A 335 18.21 -7.76 -8.67
N ALA A 336 17.05 -7.90 -9.33
CA ALA A 336 16.44 -9.20 -9.61
C ALA A 336 16.08 -9.38 -11.09
N ALA A 337 16.99 -8.94 -11.98
CA ALA A 337 16.90 -9.23 -13.39
C ALA A 337 16.69 -10.74 -13.64
N ALA A 338 15.64 -11.08 -14.39
CA ALA A 338 15.29 -12.47 -14.67
C ALA A 338 16.39 -13.12 -15.54
N PRO A 339 16.88 -14.33 -15.20
CA PRO A 339 17.94 -14.98 -15.96
C PRO A 339 17.58 -15.15 -17.44
N GLY A 340 18.52 -14.82 -18.33
CA GLY A 340 18.37 -15.00 -19.78
C GLY A 340 17.45 -13.99 -20.48
N LYS A 341 16.95 -12.97 -19.76
CA LYS A 341 16.08 -11.95 -20.34
C LYS A 341 16.88 -10.73 -20.80
N ASP A 342 16.69 -10.32 -22.05
CA ASP A 342 17.19 -9.04 -22.53
C ASP A 342 16.26 -7.92 -22.05
N THR A 343 16.80 -7.02 -21.24
CA THR A 343 16.10 -5.83 -20.72
C THR A 343 16.66 -4.53 -21.30
N THR A 344 17.39 -4.61 -22.41
CA THR A 344 18.04 -3.46 -23.04
C THR A 344 17.01 -2.41 -23.45
N TRP A 345 17.31 -1.15 -23.14
CA TRP A 345 16.49 -0.02 -23.55
C TRP A 345 16.54 0.19 -25.07
N LEU A 346 15.39 0.08 -25.72
CA LEU A 346 15.21 0.51 -27.10
C LEU A 346 14.52 1.88 -27.11
N ASP A 347 15.24 2.88 -27.57
CA ASP A 347 14.72 4.24 -27.74
C ASP A 347 13.80 4.30 -28.98
N PRO A 348 12.52 4.65 -28.85
CA PRO A 348 11.64 4.85 -30.00
C PRO A 348 12.17 5.90 -30.99
N ALA A 349 12.93 6.90 -30.51
CA ALA A 349 13.53 7.92 -31.36
C ALA A 349 14.68 7.37 -32.25
N ALA A 350 15.24 6.21 -31.91
CA ALA A 350 16.26 5.52 -32.71
C ALA A 350 15.64 4.62 -33.79
N LEU A 351 14.34 4.34 -33.71
CA LEU A 351 13.59 3.64 -34.75
C LEU A 351 13.09 4.67 -35.78
N THR A 352 14.00 5.24 -36.57
CA THR A 352 13.56 5.86 -37.82
C THR A 352 12.98 4.73 -38.68
N PRO A 353 11.73 4.85 -39.19
CA PRO A 353 11.33 3.95 -40.27
C PRO A 353 12.38 4.10 -41.37
N GLU A 354 12.78 3.02 -42.03
CA GLU A 354 13.60 3.12 -43.24
C GLU A 354 12.85 4.05 -44.22
N THR A 355 13.22 5.33 -44.23
CA THR A 355 12.68 6.30 -45.16
C THR A 355 13.36 5.99 -46.48
N VAL A 356 12.76 5.07 -47.23
CA VAL A 356 13.13 4.84 -48.62
C VAL A 356 13.05 6.19 -49.31
N THR A 357 14.19 6.68 -49.81
CA THR A 357 14.24 8.00 -50.46
C THR A 357 13.33 8.00 -51.68
N ARG A 358 12.78 9.18 -52.08
CA ARG A 358 12.01 9.28 -53.33
C ARG A 358 12.80 8.71 -54.53
N GLU A 359 14.12 8.87 -54.53
CA GLU A 359 15.03 8.36 -55.54
C GLU A 359 15.17 6.83 -55.52
N GLU A 360 15.21 6.18 -54.35
CA GLU A 360 15.14 4.71 -54.23
C GLU A 360 13.79 4.14 -54.69
N VAL A 361 12.68 4.82 -54.38
CA VAL A 361 11.35 4.40 -54.85
C VAL A 361 11.24 4.52 -56.37
N LEU A 362 11.87 5.53 -56.97
CA LEU A 362 11.87 5.78 -58.41
C LEU A 362 12.85 4.88 -59.17
N SER A 363 13.95 4.45 -58.53
CA SER A 363 14.95 3.55 -59.11
C SER A 363 14.59 2.07 -58.94
N ARG A 364 13.65 1.73 -58.05
CA ARG A 364 13.11 0.36 -57.96
C ARG A 364 12.39 -0.01 -59.27
N PRO A 365 12.83 -1.05 -59.99
CA PRO A 365 12.18 -1.46 -61.22
C PRO A 365 10.74 -1.91 -60.92
N ARG A 366 9.76 -1.17 -61.44
CA ARG A 366 8.34 -1.56 -61.38
C ARG A 366 8.15 -2.89 -62.11
N ARG A 367 8.20 -4.01 -61.39
CA ARG A 367 7.68 -5.28 -61.91
C ARG A 367 6.17 -5.12 -62.07
N LYS A 368 5.71 -4.98 -63.32
CA LYS A 368 4.28 -5.02 -63.67
C LYS A 368 3.76 -6.40 -63.23
N ARG A 369 3.13 -6.50 -62.05
CA ARG A 369 2.28 -7.64 -61.74
C ARG A 369 1.03 -7.47 -62.59
N LEU A 370 0.89 -8.28 -63.65
CA LEU A 370 -0.37 -8.44 -64.37
C LEU A 370 -1.41 -9.00 -63.38
N LEU A 371 -2.20 -8.12 -62.78
CA LEU A 371 -3.28 -8.47 -61.84
C LEU A 371 -4.65 -8.56 -62.52
N TRP A 372 -4.71 -8.74 -63.85
CA TRP A 372 -5.96 -8.65 -64.62
C TRP A 372 -6.48 -9.96 -65.21
N LEU A 373 -6.11 -11.13 -64.65
CA LEU A 373 -6.57 -12.41 -65.19
C LEU A 373 -6.93 -13.47 -64.13
N ILE A 374 -7.29 -13.09 -62.91
CA ILE A 374 -7.95 -14.04 -62.00
C ILE A 374 -9.46 -13.79 -62.07
N PRO A 375 -10.24 -14.62 -62.80
CA PRO A 375 -11.69 -14.51 -62.79
C PRO A 375 -12.21 -14.79 -61.38
N ILE A 376 -13.09 -13.93 -60.87
CA ILE A 376 -13.81 -14.15 -59.62
C ILE A 376 -14.78 -15.33 -59.87
N PRO A 377 -14.71 -16.43 -59.09
CA PRO A 377 -15.66 -17.53 -59.24
C PRO A 377 -17.09 -17.05 -58.96
N GLY A 378 -17.98 -17.16 -59.95
CA GLY A 378 -19.42 -16.94 -59.78
C GLY A 378 -20.05 -15.78 -60.57
N THR A 379 -19.28 -14.92 -61.23
CA THR A 379 -19.85 -13.81 -62.02
C THR A 379 -19.88 -14.13 -63.52
N LYS A 380 -21.07 -14.44 -64.06
CA LYS A 380 -21.32 -14.49 -65.51
C LYS A 380 -21.65 -13.08 -66.01
N SER A 381 -20.71 -12.38 -66.64
CA SER A 381 -21.01 -11.16 -67.40
C SER A 381 -21.57 -11.55 -68.78
N GLN A 382 -22.85 -11.25 -69.03
CA GLN A 382 -23.42 -11.39 -70.37
C GLN A 382 -22.88 -10.30 -71.32
N PRO A 383 -22.57 -10.64 -72.58
CA PRO A 383 -22.18 -9.65 -73.57
C PRO A 383 -23.41 -8.82 -74.00
N LYS A 384 -23.32 -7.49 -73.85
CA LYS A 384 -24.27 -6.57 -74.46
C LYS A 384 -24.09 -6.59 -75.98
N SER A 385 -25.17 -6.96 -76.67
CA SER A 385 -25.34 -6.87 -78.11
C SER A 385 -25.18 -5.41 -78.59
N THR A 386 -24.24 -5.18 -79.50
CA THR A 386 -24.18 -3.98 -80.33
C THR A 386 -25.18 -4.12 -81.48
N SER A 387 -26.16 -3.23 -81.56
CA SER A 387 -26.85 -2.95 -82.83
C SER A 387 -26.65 -1.48 -83.19
N ARG A 388 -26.40 -1.27 -84.48
CA ARG A 388 -26.12 -0.02 -85.19
C ARG A 388 -27.18 1.05 -85.02
#